data_AF-A0AA36G6K1-F1
#
_entry.id   AF-A0AA36G6K1-F1
#
_cell.length_a   1.000
_cell.length_b   1.000
_cell.length_c   1.000
_cell.angle_alpha   90.00
_cell.angle_beta   90.00
_cell.angle_gamma   90.00
#
_symmetry.space_group_name_H-M   'P 1'
#
loop_
_entity.id
_entity.type
_entity.pdbx_description
1 polymer ?
#
loop_
_entity_poly.entity_id
_entity_poly.type
_entity_poly.pdbx_seq_one_letter_code
_entity_poly.pdbx_strand_id
1 'polypeptide(L)'
;MSARKILESLVREFGTATSNESLTRKEATLRNWMAAQLREVEYSSLTCETEEEQFHDEMEEVDDDWDGADVGSHNNNCVLHDHIRFDDKMIPESEVKRALDYYRSAKNGHRTVRAMTTKFRWVTSDYHIRKLRKYASDKKAFCLQAARKQLIALLKKEVMSKFDDGIQLHDGDLATLAIRINNEVTRIPHFQASPTWIYGFKRYAGIVLRRITRIVSVKTFRNQSQVQQAAQKVVDKVRDDLKNGRSQKPNPDPCWRRLIRQRIQIVTQKYKQQQELPLALIKT
;
A
#
# COMPACT_ATOMS: atom_id res chain seq x y z
N MET A 1 2.99 21.39 15.78
CA MET A 1 3.42 20.12 16.42
C MET A 1 4.73 20.37 17.16
N SER A 2 4.94 19.82 18.37
CA SER A 2 6.19 20.01 19.13
C SER A 2 7.11 18.81 18.93
N ALA A 3 8.32 19.02 18.41
CA ALA A 3 9.32 17.98 18.18
C ALA A 3 9.68 17.21 19.47
N ARG A 4 9.63 17.91 20.61
CA ARG A 4 9.90 17.33 21.93
C ARG A 4 8.87 16.26 22.33
N LYS A 5 7.58 16.48 22.05
CA LYS A 5 6.53 15.48 22.30
C LYS A 5 6.69 14.22 21.43
N ILE A 6 7.17 14.40 20.19
CA ILE A 6 7.45 13.27 19.28
C ILE A 6 8.62 12.45 19.81
N LEU A 7 9.70 13.11 20.23
CA LEU A 7 10.86 12.45 20.83
C LEU A 7 10.47 11.68 22.11
N GLU A 8 9.64 12.26 22.98
CA GLU A 8 9.13 11.57 24.17
C GLU A 8 8.34 10.31 23.81
N SER A 9 7.50 10.36 22.76
CA SER A 9 6.76 9.19 22.29
C SER A 9 7.69 8.12 21.71
N LEU A 10 8.68 8.51 20.91
CA LEU A 10 9.65 7.58 20.32
C LEU A 10 10.52 6.92 21.38
N VAL A 11 10.96 7.67 22.39
CA VAL A 11 11.71 7.14 23.54
C VAL A 11 10.84 6.16 24.35
N ARG A 12 9.53 6.43 24.48
CA ARG A 12 8.61 5.50 25.14
C ARG A 12 8.47 4.18 24.38
N GLU A 13 8.49 4.23 23.05
CA GLU A 13 8.24 3.09 22.16
C GLU A 13 9.50 2.25 21.90
N PHE A 14 10.64 2.90 21.71
CA PHE A 14 11.91 2.25 21.33
C PHE A 14 12.96 2.23 22.47
N GLY A 15 12.70 2.92 23.58
CA GLY A 15 13.63 3.01 24.70
C GLY A 15 14.82 3.93 24.45
N THR A 16 15.80 3.89 25.36
CA THR A 16 17.09 4.57 25.21
C THR A 16 18.22 3.56 25.08
N ALA A 17 19.15 3.78 24.15
CA ALA A 17 20.35 2.96 24.06
C ALA A 17 21.21 3.15 25.33
N THR A 18 21.63 2.05 25.95
CA THR A 18 22.51 2.01 27.14
C THR A 18 23.98 1.78 26.79
N SER A 19 24.29 1.42 25.54
CA SER A 19 25.65 1.26 25.05
C SER A 19 26.23 2.59 24.56
N ASN A 20 27.42 2.95 25.06
CA ASN A 20 28.22 4.09 24.56
C ASN A 20 28.90 3.79 23.20
N GLU A 21 28.34 2.89 22.40
CA GLU A 21 28.86 2.61 21.07
C GLU A 21 28.62 3.81 20.15
N SER A 22 29.67 4.20 19.43
CA SER A 22 29.57 5.28 18.46
C SER A 22 28.64 4.86 17.34
N LEU A 23 27.69 5.74 16.99
CA LEU A 23 26.79 5.56 15.85
C LEU A 23 27.60 5.22 14.58
N THR A 24 27.17 4.19 13.87
CA THR A 24 27.70 3.88 12.55
C THR A 24 27.42 5.04 11.58
N ARG A 25 28.14 5.09 10.47
CA ARG A 25 27.94 6.14 9.44
C ARG A 25 26.49 6.19 8.92
N LYS A 26 25.84 5.03 8.76
CA LYS A 26 24.44 4.94 8.33
C LYS A 26 23.49 5.50 9.39
N GLU A 27 23.68 5.13 10.66
CA GLU A 27 22.88 5.64 11.78
C GLU A 27 23.08 7.14 12.01
N ALA A 28 24.32 7.64 11.90
CA ALA A 28 24.59 9.07 12.00
C ALA A 28 23.92 9.87 10.86
N THR A 29 23.91 9.31 9.63
CA THR A 29 23.22 9.90 8.49
C THR A 29 21.71 9.93 8.70
N LEU A 30 21.13 8.81 9.15
CA LEU A 30 19.71 8.70 9.47
C LEU A 30 19.30 9.65 10.60
N ARG A 31 20.08 9.71 11.69
CA ARG A 31 19.89 10.65 12.80
C ARG A 31 19.90 12.09 12.31
N ASN A 32 20.90 12.48 11.51
CA ASN A 32 21.00 13.84 10.99
C ASN A 32 19.79 14.18 10.10
N TRP A 33 19.36 13.24 9.27
CA TRP A 33 18.16 13.39 8.45
C TRP A 33 16.89 13.55 9.31
N MET A 34 16.66 12.66 10.28
CA MET A 34 15.51 12.74 11.20
C MET A 34 15.51 14.04 12.00
N ALA A 35 16.67 14.46 12.52
CA ALA A 35 16.81 15.73 13.25
C ALA A 35 16.57 16.96 12.36
N ALA A 36 16.87 16.88 11.08
CA ALA A 36 16.51 17.94 10.12
C ALA A 36 15.00 17.96 9.87
N GLN A 37 14.36 16.79 9.66
CA GLN A 37 12.92 16.69 9.47
C GLN A 37 12.14 17.20 10.70
N LEU A 38 12.51 16.77 11.90
CA LEU A 38 11.84 17.19 13.14
C LEU A 38 11.91 18.71 13.36
N ARG A 39 13.03 19.34 13.00
CA ARG A 39 13.15 20.81 13.03
C ARG A 39 12.21 21.46 12.03
N GLU A 40 12.15 20.97 10.81
CA GLU A 40 11.22 21.50 9.80
C GLU A 40 9.74 21.29 10.18
N VAL A 41 9.39 20.21 10.89
CA VAL A 41 8.03 19.96 11.42
C VAL A 41 7.68 20.99 12.49
N GLU A 42 8.63 21.37 13.36
CA GLU A 42 8.44 22.38 14.40
C GLU A 42 8.08 23.75 13.79
N TYR A 43 8.69 24.09 12.65
CA TYR A 43 8.34 25.28 11.87
C TYR A 43 7.08 25.13 10.99
N SER A 44 6.37 24.00 11.08
CA SER A 44 5.24 23.67 10.18
C SER A 44 5.58 23.82 8.70
N SER A 45 6.84 23.56 8.35
CA SER A 45 7.46 23.82 7.04
C SER A 45 7.53 22.56 6.17
N LEU A 46 6.86 21.47 6.57
CA LEU A 46 6.80 20.22 5.81
C LEU A 46 5.39 19.93 5.34
N THR A 47 5.29 19.51 4.08
CA THR A 47 4.07 18.99 3.44
C THR A 47 4.41 17.67 2.76
N CYS A 48 3.46 16.74 2.77
CA CYS A 48 3.61 15.47 2.06
C CYS A 48 2.95 15.59 0.69
N GLU A 49 3.68 15.29 -0.36
CA GLU A 49 3.08 14.99 -1.66
C GLU A 49 2.56 13.56 -1.59
N THR A 50 1.24 13.43 -1.73
CA THR A 50 0.55 12.15 -1.84
C THR A 50 0.00 12.03 -3.25
N GLU A 51 0.39 10.97 -3.94
CA GLU A 51 -0.31 10.54 -5.15
C GLU A 51 -1.52 9.73 -4.71
N GLU A 52 -2.71 10.16 -5.14
CA GLU A 52 -3.92 9.35 -5.01
C GLU A 52 -3.92 8.38 -6.19
N GLU A 53 -3.77 7.09 -5.89
CA GLU A 53 -4.03 6.07 -6.91
C GLU A 53 -5.55 6.03 -7.13
N GLN A 54 -5.96 6.64 -8.24
CA GLN A 54 -7.33 6.53 -8.72
C GLN A 54 -7.52 5.09 -9.15
N PHE A 55 -8.48 4.39 -8.55
CA PHE A 55 -8.84 3.03 -8.95
C PHE A 55 -9.24 3.05 -10.44
N HIS A 56 -8.30 2.74 -11.34
CA HIS A 56 -8.62 2.47 -12.73
C HIS A 56 -9.31 1.12 -12.76
N ASP A 57 -10.47 1.05 -13.44
CA ASP A 57 -11.24 -0.19 -13.61
C ASP A 57 -10.55 -1.20 -14.56
N GLU A 58 -9.28 -0.98 -14.87
CA GLU A 58 -8.47 -1.80 -15.76
C GLU A 58 -7.43 -2.59 -14.94
N MET A 59 -7.88 -3.63 -14.23
CA MET A 59 -7.03 -4.78 -13.95
C MET A 59 -7.85 -6.06 -13.81
N GLU A 60 -7.35 -7.08 -14.49
CA GLU A 60 -7.87 -8.43 -14.73
C GLU A 60 -8.46 -9.16 -13.52
N GLU A 61 -9.42 -10.03 -13.86
CA GLU A 61 -9.99 -11.13 -13.07
C GLU A 61 -10.03 -10.89 -11.57
N VAL A 62 -11.13 -10.25 -11.16
CA VAL A 62 -11.63 -10.34 -9.78
C VAL A 62 -11.64 -11.82 -9.41
N ASP A 63 -10.84 -12.21 -8.42
CA ASP A 63 -10.94 -13.52 -7.79
C ASP A 63 -12.43 -13.86 -7.62
N ASP A 64 -12.85 -15.02 -8.14
CA ASP A 64 -14.19 -15.60 -7.95
C ASP A 64 -14.56 -15.78 -6.45
N ASP A 65 -13.63 -15.45 -5.54
CA ASP A 65 -13.76 -15.48 -4.09
C ASP A 65 -14.15 -14.12 -3.46
N TRP A 66 -14.30 -13.04 -4.25
CA TRP A 66 -14.71 -11.72 -3.77
C TRP A 66 -16.24 -11.54 -3.72
N ASP A 67 -16.88 -11.99 -2.64
CA ASP A 67 -18.35 -11.89 -2.43
C ASP A 67 -18.85 -10.52 -1.94
N GLY A 68 -18.15 -9.41 -2.24
CA GLY A 68 -18.53 -8.06 -1.77
C GLY A 68 -19.64 -7.39 -2.57
N ALA A 69 -20.22 -8.06 -3.57
CA ALA A 69 -21.16 -7.46 -4.53
C ALA A 69 -22.60 -7.24 -4.02
N ASP A 70 -22.94 -7.60 -2.78
CA ASP A 70 -24.30 -7.35 -2.26
C ASP A 70 -24.33 -7.17 -0.74
N VAL A 71 -23.89 -6.01 -0.27
CA VAL A 71 -24.23 -5.54 1.08
C VAL A 71 -24.93 -4.20 0.93
N GLY A 72 -26.18 -4.28 0.47
CA GLY A 72 -27.14 -3.21 0.70
C GLY A 72 -27.07 -2.79 2.17
N SER A 73 -26.83 -1.50 2.38
CA SER A 73 -27.08 -0.79 3.63
C SER A 73 -28.31 -1.40 4.29
N HIS A 74 -28.22 -1.84 5.55
CA HIS A 74 -29.28 -1.82 6.58
C HIS A 74 -28.81 -2.60 7.82
N ASN A 75 -28.81 -1.87 8.94
CA ASN A 75 -28.73 -2.23 10.36
C ASN A 75 -27.95 -3.48 10.81
N ASN A 76 -26.88 -3.21 11.55
CA ASN A 76 -25.98 -4.18 12.17
C ASN A 76 -26.63 -4.88 13.36
N ASN A 77 -26.74 -6.21 13.30
CA ASN A 77 -26.58 -7.05 14.49
C ASN A 77 -26.27 -8.52 14.10
N CYS A 78 -25.06 -8.83 13.65
CA CYS A 78 -24.66 -10.22 13.37
C CYS A 78 -24.02 -10.84 14.62
N VAL A 79 -24.85 -11.50 15.43
CA VAL A 79 -24.42 -12.38 16.51
C VAL A 79 -24.42 -13.80 15.97
N LEU A 80 -23.22 -14.40 15.96
CA LEU A 80 -22.87 -15.82 16.00
C LEU A 80 -23.62 -16.78 15.06
N HIS A 81 -22.84 -17.72 14.53
CA HIS A 81 -23.10 -18.98 13.81
C HIS A 81 -24.46 -19.73 13.92
N ASP A 82 -25.42 -19.26 14.70
CA ASP A 82 -26.75 -19.81 14.90
C ASP A 82 -27.87 -19.05 14.19
N HIS A 83 -27.65 -17.92 13.50
CA HIS A 83 -28.74 -17.16 12.86
C HIS A 83 -28.48 -16.87 11.38
N ILE A 84 -29.48 -17.18 10.54
CA ILE A 84 -29.47 -17.03 9.10
C ILE A 84 -30.41 -15.89 8.70
N ARG A 85 -29.92 -14.96 7.88
CA ARG A 85 -30.71 -13.82 7.41
C ARG A 85 -31.64 -14.21 6.24
N PHE A 86 -32.94 -14.05 6.42
CA PHE A 86 -33.97 -14.08 5.38
C PHE A 86 -34.61 -12.69 5.29
N ASP A 87 -34.40 -11.99 4.17
CA ASP A 87 -34.68 -10.55 4.02
C ASP A 87 -34.13 -9.73 5.22
N ASP A 88 -34.99 -9.01 5.94
CA ASP A 88 -34.62 -8.21 7.11
C ASP A 88 -34.70 -8.97 8.44
N LYS A 89 -34.95 -10.28 8.41
CA LYS A 89 -35.10 -11.11 9.61
C LYS A 89 -33.91 -12.03 9.82
N MET A 90 -33.41 -12.07 11.05
CA MET A 90 -32.50 -13.11 11.51
C MET A 90 -33.30 -14.27 12.08
N ILE A 91 -33.12 -15.46 11.49
CA ILE A 91 -33.83 -16.68 11.85
C ILE A 91 -32.83 -17.68 12.41
N PRO A 92 -33.06 -18.28 13.59
CA PRO A 92 -32.15 -19.26 14.15
C PRO A 92 -32.03 -20.50 13.25
N GLU A 93 -30.84 -21.12 13.21
CA GLU A 93 -30.50 -22.25 12.36
C GLU A 93 -31.42 -23.45 12.65
N SER A 94 -31.80 -23.61 13.91
CA SER A 94 -32.77 -24.61 14.37
C SER A 94 -34.15 -24.41 13.73
N GLU A 95 -34.60 -23.16 13.57
CA GLU A 95 -35.85 -22.83 12.93
C GLU A 95 -35.76 -22.99 11.41
N VAL A 96 -34.62 -22.65 10.80
CA VAL A 96 -34.37 -22.90 9.36
C VAL A 96 -34.36 -24.40 9.06
N LYS A 97 -33.74 -25.22 9.91
CA LYS A 97 -33.79 -26.70 9.82
C LYS A 97 -35.21 -27.21 9.93
N ARG A 98 -35.97 -26.76 10.93
CA ARG A 98 -37.40 -27.11 11.09
C ARG A 98 -38.23 -26.74 9.86
N ALA A 99 -37.95 -25.58 9.25
CA ALA A 99 -38.61 -25.14 8.03
C ALA A 99 -38.24 -26.04 6.84
N LEU A 100 -36.97 -26.42 6.71
CA LEU A 100 -36.49 -27.31 5.66
C LEU A 100 -37.08 -28.72 5.78
N ASP A 101 -37.11 -29.28 6.98
CA ASP A 101 -37.71 -30.59 7.25
C ASP A 101 -39.21 -30.57 6.96
N TYR A 102 -39.90 -29.50 7.37
CA TYR A 102 -41.31 -29.32 7.05
C TYR A 102 -41.53 -29.20 5.55
N TYR A 103 -40.69 -28.44 4.83
CA TYR A 103 -40.75 -28.30 3.38
C TYR A 103 -40.64 -29.65 2.66
N ARG A 104 -39.73 -30.53 3.12
CA ARG A 104 -39.50 -31.86 2.55
C ARG A 104 -40.47 -32.95 3.01
N SER A 105 -41.22 -32.73 4.09
CA SER A 105 -42.14 -33.73 4.67
C SER A 105 -43.43 -34.01 3.85
N ALA A 106 -43.58 -33.46 2.65
CA ALA A 106 -44.77 -33.68 1.82
C ALA A 106 -44.68 -34.99 1.02
N LYS A 107 -45.81 -35.70 0.89
CA LYS A 107 -45.91 -36.90 0.04
C LYS A 107 -45.55 -36.63 -1.44
N ASN A 108 -45.75 -35.40 -1.92
CA ASN A 108 -45.49 -35.01 -3.31
C ASN A 108 -44.09 -34.38 -3.50
N GLY A 109 -43.15 -34.66 -2.58
CA GLY A 109 -41.77 -34.20 -2.63
C GLY A 109 -41.51 -32.86 -1.93
N HIS A 110 -42.37 -31.86 -2.09
CA HIS A 110 -42.22 -30.58 -1.39
C HIS A 110 -43.55 -29.87 -1.09
N ARG A 111 -43.55 -29.03 -0.04
CA ARG A 111 -44.69 -28.18 0.32
C ARG A 111 -44.72 -26.89 -0.48
N THR A 112 -45.91 -26.40 -0.79
CA THR A 112 -46.12 -25.12 -1.49
C THR A 112 -45.75 -23.93 -0.61
N VAL A 113 -45.45 -22.78 -1.23
CA VAL A 113 -45.15 -21.52 -0.51
C VAL A 113 -46.28 -21.18 0.48
N ARG A 114 -47.55 -21.30 0.06
CA ARG A 114 -48.70 -21.03 0.95
C ARG A 114 -48.71 -21.89 2.21
N ALA A 115 -48.37 -23.18 2.09
CA ALA A 115 -48.28 -24.08 3.25
C ALA A 115 -47.09 -23.71 4.15
N MET A 116 -45.98 -23.29 3.55
CA MET A 116 -44.80 -22.79 4.27
C MET A 116 -45.09 -21.50 5.03
N THR A 117 -45.71 -20.49 4.39
CA THR A 117 -46.07 -19.20 5.00
C THR A 117 -47.01 -19.36 6.19
N THR A 118 -47.93 -20.33 6.12
CA THR A 118 -48.87 -20.62 7.21
C THR A 118 -48.15 -21.07 8.49
N LYS A 119 -47.09 -21.89 8.37
CA LYS A 119 -46.35 -22.44 9.51
C LYS A 119 -45.12 -21.61 9.90
N PHE A 120 -44.49 -20.98 8.92
CA PHE A 120 -43.29 -20.16 9.06
C PHE A 120 -43.57 -18.80 8.44
N ARG A 121 -44.03 -17.84 9.25
CA ARG A 121 -44.46 -16.51 8.78
C ARG A 121 -43.34 -15.69 8.11
N TRP A 122 -42.09 -16.06 8.31
CA TRP A 122 -40.94 -15.44 7.62
C TRP A 122 -40.73 -15.98 6.19
N VAL A 123 -41.32 -17.11 5.82
CA VAL A 123 -41.28 -17.66 4.46
C VAL A 123 -42.46 -17.12 3.66
N THR A 124 -42.31 -15.93 3.08
CA THR A 124 -43.38 -15.23 2.36
C THR A 124 -43.32 -15.42 0.84
N SER A 125 -42.12 -15.59 0.28
CA SER A 125 -41.87 -15.60 -1.16
C SER A 125 -41.18 -16.88 -1.64
N ASP A 126 -41.32 -17.19 -2.93
CA ASP A 126 -40.55 -18.25 -3.59
C ASP A 126 -39.04 -18.03 -3.47
N TYR A 127 -38.59 -16.77 -3.39
CA TYR A 127 -37.20 -16.43 -3.09
C TYR A 127 -36.72 -17.07 -1.78
N HIS A 128 -37.53 -17.07 -0.72
CA HIS A 128 -37.19 -17.71 0.55
C HIS A 128 -37.08 -19.22 0.42
N ILE A 129 -37.94 -19.86 -0.39
CA ILE A 129 -37.85 -21.29 -0.66
C ILE A 129 -36.59 -21.64 -1.45
N ARG A 130 -36.22 -20.84 -2.46
CA ARG A 130 -34.95 -21.00 -3.18
C ARG A 130 -33.75 -20.84 -2.25
N LYS A 131 -33.78 -19.85 -1.36
CA LYS A 131 -32.73 -19.61 -0.36
C LYS A 131 -32.64 -20.77 0.65
N LEU A 132 -33.77 -21.31 1.10
CA LEU A 132 -33.86 -22.53 1.93
C LEU A 132 -33.25 -23.75 1.23
N ARG A 133 -33.53 -23.93 -0.07
CA ARG A 133 -32.94 -25.02 -0.87
C ARG A 133 -31.44 -24.85 -1.04
N LYS A 134 -30.97 -23.63 -1.33
CA LYS A 134 -29.53 -23.32 -1.43
C LYS A 134 -28.81 -23.57 -0.11
N TYR A 135 -29.42 -23.19 1.01
CA TYR A 135 -28.92 -23.51 2.35
C TYR A 135 -28.81 -25.03 2.59
N ALA A 136 -29.77 -25.80 2.08
CA ALA A 136 -29.76 -27.25 2.21
C ALA A 136 -28.70 -27.95 1.35
N SER A 137 -28.38 -27.40 0.17
CA SER A 137 -27.34 -27.93 -0.72
C SER A 137 -25.94 -27.53 -0.24
N ASP A 138 -25.73 -26.26 0.09
CA ASP A 138 -24.40 -25.68 0.31
C ASP A 138 -24.31 -24.95 1.66
N LYS A 139 -24.69 -25.65 2.73
CA LYS A 139 -24.66 -25.11 4.11
C LYS A 139 -23.33 -24.43 4.45
N LYS A 140 -22.21 -25.03 4.03
CA LYS A 140 -20.86 -24.49 4.28
C LYS A 140 -20.60 -23.17 3.54
N ALA A 141 -20.99 -23.07 2.27
CA ALA A 141 -20.78 -21.86 1.48
C ALA A 141 -21.61 -20.69 2.00
N PHE A 142 -22.86 -20.96 2.41
CA PHE A 142 -23.74 -19.93 2.98
C PHE A 142 -23.17 -19.37 4.30
N CYS A 143 -22.68 -20.22 5.19
CA CYS A 143 -22.06 -19.78 6.45
C CYS A 143 -20.75 -19.02 6.21
N LEU A 144 -19.94 -19.46 5.23
CA LEU A 144 -18.69 -18.80 4.88
C LEU A 144 -18.93 -17.37 4.36
N GLN A 145 -19.91 -17.21 3.48
CA GLN A 145 -20.27 -15.92 2.91
C GLN A 145 -20.78 -14.94 3.98
N ALA A 146 -21.60 -15.41 4.92
CA ALA A 146 -22.06 -14.61 6.04
C ALA A 146 -20.91 -14.17 6.96
N ALA A 147 -19.98 -15.09 7.26
CA ALA A 147 -18.79 -14.79 8.05
C ALA A 147 -17.87 -13.76 7.37
N ARG A 148 -17.68 -13.87 6.04
CA ARG A 148 -16.91 -12.88 5.25
C ARG A 148 -17.52 -11.48 5.32
N LYS A 149 -18.85 -11.38 5.15
CA LYS A 149 -19.56 -10.08 5.26
C LYS A 149 -19.41 -9.47 6.65
N GLN A 150 -19.49 -10.29 7.69
CA GLN A 150 -19.28 -9.83 9.06
C GLN A 150 -17.86 -9.34 9.30
N LEU A 151 -16.85 -10.07 8.81
CA LEU A 151 -15.45 -9.67 8.90
C LEU A 151 -15.23 -8.29 8.27
N ILE A 152 -15.74 -8.08 7.06
CA ILE A 152 -15.64 -6.79 6.34
C ILE A 152 -16.31 -5.66 7.14
N ALA A 153 -17.50 -5.89 7.70
CA ALA A 153 -18.22 -4.89 8.47
C ALA A 153 -17.47 -4.49 9.76
N LEU A 154 -16.93 -5.47 10.48
CA LEU A 154 -16.16 -5.25 11.69
C LEU A 154 -14.84 -4.53 11.40
N LEU A 155 -14.12 -4.98 10.36
CA LEU A 155 -12.88 -4.34 9.94
C LEU A 155 -13.13 -2.90 9.52
N LYS A 156 -14.18 -2.63 8.72
CA LYS A 156 -14.54 -1.26 8.32
C LYS A 156 -14.80 -0.39 9.55
N LYS A 157 -15.58 -0.87 10.51
CA LYS A 157 -15.88 -0.13 11.74
C LYS A 157 -14.60 0.23 12.51
N GLU A 158 -13.70 -0.72 12.69
CA GLU A 158 -12.46 -0.50 13.42
C GLU A 158 -11.50 0.43 12.68
N VAL A 159 -11.37 0.27 11.37
CA VAL A 159 -10.52 1.13 10.53
C VAL A 159 -11.02 2.57 10.54
N MET A 160 -12.33 2.79 10.41
CA MET A 160 -12.91 4.14 10.50
C MET A 160 -12.67 4.77 11.87
N SER A 161 -12.85 4.01 12.96
CA SER A 161 -12.56 4.49 14.32
C SER A 161 -11.10 4.94 14.48
N LYS A 162 -10.15 4.18 13.92
CA LYS A 162 -8.72 4.54 13.97
C LYS A 162 -8.41 5.78 13.14
N PHE A 163 -9.11 5.99 12.02
CA PHE A 163 -9.00 7.22 11.24
C PHE A 163 -9.57 8.43 11.97
N ASP A 164 -10.69 8.27 12.70
CA ASP A 164 -11.25 9.33 13.53
C ASP A 164 -10.29 9.72 14.67
N ASP A 165 -9.51 8.77 15.18
CA ASP A 165 -8.43 9.00 16.15
C ASP A 165 -7.14 9.59 15.53
N GLY A 166 -7.12 9.81 14.20
CA GLY A 166 -5.97 10.34 13.47
C GLY A 166 -4.82 9.35 13.25
N ILE A 167 -5.06 8.05 13.46
CA ILE A 167 -4.06 6.99 13.27
C ILE A 167 -3.94 6.67 11.77
N GLN A 168 -2.72 6.70 11.25
CA GLN A 168 -2.43 6.24 9.88
C GLN A 168 -2.29 4.72 9.88
N LEU A 169 -2.96 4.05 8.94
CA LEU A 169 -2.92 2.59 8.78
C LEU A 169 -2.32 2.23 7.43
N HIS A 170 -1.31 1.38 7.46
CA HIS A 170 -0.74 0.76 6.27
C HIS A 170 -1.45 -0.56 5.95
N ASP A 171 -1.23 -1.07 4.74
CA ASP A 171 -1.81 -2.33 4.26
C ASP A 171 -1.46 -3.51 5.16
N GLY A 172 -0.23 -3.52 5.70
CA GLY A 172 0.19 -4.50 6.71
C GLY A 172 -0.67 -4.44 7.97
N ASP A 173 -0.99 -3.23 8.46
CA ASP A 173 -1.84 -3.06 9.63
C ASP A 173 -3.27 -3.51 9.35
N LEU A 174 -3.81 -3.19 8.17
CA LEU A 174 -5.13 -3.65 7.73
C LEU A 174 -5.19 -5.19 7.68
N ALA A 175 -4.12 -5.83 7.17
CA ALA A 175 -4.01 -7.27 7.13
C ALA A 175 -3.95 -7.89 8.54
N THR A 176 -3.15 -7.30 9.44
CA THR A 176 -3.07 -7.73 10.84
C THR A 176 -4.40 -7.59 11.55
N LEU A 177 -5.11 -6.46 11.36
CA LEU A 177 -6.44 -6.24 11.93
C LEU A 177 -7.45 -7.25 11.41
N ALA A 178 -7.46 -7.51 10.10
CA ALA A 178 -8.36 -8.48 9.48
C ALA A 178 -8.13 -9.90 10.02
N ILE A 179 -6.88 -10.33 10.11
CA ILE A 179 -6.51 -11.66 10.65
C ILE A 179 -6.93 -11.76 12.13
N ARG A 180 -6.66 -10.71 12.92
CA ARG A 180 -7.04 -10.68 14.33
C ARG A 180 -8.56 -10.79 14.51
N ILE A 181 -9.35 -9.97 13.82
CA ILE A 181 -10.81 -10.03 13.86
C ILE A 181 -11.30 -11.42 13.43
N ASN A 182 -10.67 -12.02 12.43
CA ASN A 182 -11.03 -13.36 12.00
C ASN A 182 -10.77 -14.42 13.07
N ASN A 183 -9.62 -14.35 13.75
CA ASN A 183 -9.28 -15.29 14.82
C ASN A 183 -10.20 -15.15 16.03
N GLU A 184 -10.59 -13.92 16.36
CA GLU A 184 -11.43 -13.63 17.54
C GLU A 184 -12.92 -13.91 17.28
N VAL A 185 -13.44 -13.53 16.11
CA VAL A 185 -14.90 -13.45 15.86
C VAL A 185 -15.37 -14.40 14.77
N THR A 186 -14.88 -14.26 13.54
CA THR A 186 -15.53 -14.89 12.36
C THR A 186 -15.05 -16.31 12.05
N ARG A 187 -13.84 -16.67 12.51
CA ARG A 187 -13.22 -18.01 12.42
C ARG A 187 -13.33 -18.66 11.04
N ILE A 188 -13.10 -17.86 9.99
CA ILE A 188 -13.08 -18.34 8.61
C ILE A 188 -11.83 -19.23 8.46
N PRO A 189 -11.98 -20.49 8.03
CA PRO A 189 -10.86 -21.41 7.88
C PRO A 189 -9.93 -20.95 6.76
N HIS A 190 -8.62 -21.04 6.99
CA HIS A 190 -7.57 -20.67 6.03
C HIS A 190 -7.69 -19.23 5.48
N PHE A 191 -8.37 -18.34 6.19
CA PHE A 191 -8.47 -16.94 5.78
C PHE A 191 -7.08 -16.29 5.76
N GLN A 192 -6.77 -15.68 4.62
CA GLN A 192 -5.56 -14.89 4.44
C GLN A 192 -5.98 -13.48 4.03
N ALA A 193 -5.46 -12.48 4.74
CA ALA A 193 -5.60 -11.10 4.33
C ALA A 193 -4.57 -10.79 3.22
N SER A 194 -4.78 -11.40 2.05
CA SER A 194 -3.90 -11.23 0.89
C SER A 194 -3.92 -9.78 0.40
N PRO A 195 -2.88 -9.31 -0.32
CA PRO A 195 -2.87 -7.98 -0.92
C PRO A 195 -4.10 -7.72 -1.79
N THR A 196 -4.53 -8.70 -2.59
CA THR A 196 -5.74 -8.64 -3.42
C THR A 196 -7.00 -8.44 -2.57
N TRP A 197 -7.13 -9.19 -1.46
CA TRP A 197 -8.26 -9.05 -0.56
C TRP A 197 -8.31 -7.67 0.10
N ILE A 198 -7.15 -7.16 0.55
CA ILE A 198 -7.03 -5.81 1.14
C ILE A 198 -7.38 -4.73 0.12
N TYR A 199 -6.94 -4.88 -1.13
CA TYR A 199 -7.31 -3.99 -2.23
C TYR A 199 -8.84 -3.95 -2.41
N GLY A 200 -9.48 -5.12 -2.49
CA GLY A 200 -10.94 -5.21 -2.58
C GLY A 200 -11.66 -4.61 -1.37
N PHE A 201 -11.16 -4.86 -0.16
CA PHE A 201 -11.69 -4.24 1.07
C PHE A 201 -11.60 -2.71 1.02
N LYS A 202 -10.48 -2.14 0.57
CA LYS A 202 -10.30 -0.68 0.44
C LYS A 202 -11.29 -0.08 -0.55
N ARG A 203 -11.48 -0.72 -1.71
CA ARG A 203 -12.51 -0.32 -2.70
C ARG A 203 -13.90 -0.27 -2.06
N TYR A 204 -14.29 -1.35 -1.37
CA TYR A 204 -15.58 -1.43 -0.68
C TYR A 204 -15.74 -0.40 0.45
N ALA A 205 -14.69 -0.16 1.22
CA ALA A 205 -14.72 0.76 2.34
C ALA A 205 -14.64 2.23 1.89
N GLY A 206 -14.32 2.51 0.61
CA GLY A 206 -14.08 3.86 0.10
C GLY A 206 -12.75 4.43 0.59
N ILE A 207 -11.79 3.58 0.95
CA ILE A 207 -10.47 4.00 1.42
C ILE A 207 -9.58 4.23 0.21
N VAL A 208 -9.25 5.49 -0.06
CA VAL A 208 -8.34 5.87 -1.14
C VAL A 208 -6.93 5.38 -0.83
N LEU A 209 -6.29 4.75 -1.81
CA LEU A 209 -4.86 4.46 -1.76
C LEU A 209 -4.09 5.77 -1.86
N ARG A 210 -3.52 6.21 -0.74
CA ARG A 210 -2.60 7.36 -0.72
C ARG A 210 -1.19 6.83 -0.68
N ARG A 211 -0.45 7.01 -1.77
CA ARG A 211 0.98 6.73 -1.79
C ARG A 211 1.72 8.02 -1.44
N ILE A 212 2.35 8.05 -0.26
CA ILE A 212 3.28 9.14 0.07
C ILE A 212 4.53 8.92 -0.80
N THR A 213 4.68 9.72 -1.84
CA THR A 213 5.82 9.61 -2.77
C THR A 213 6.98 10.49 -2.35
N ARG A 214 6.69 11.64 -1.73
CA ARG A 214 7.72 12.59 -1.34
C ARG A 214 7.32 13.43 -0.15
N ILE A 215 8.27 13.56 0.78
CA ILE A 215 8.23 14.58 1.82
C ILE A 215 8.93 15.82 1.27
N VAL A 216 8.24 16.95 1.20
CA VAL A 216 8.77 18.20 0.66
C VAL A 216 8.62 19.33 1.67
N SER A 217 9.60 20.23 1.68
CA SER A 217 9.46 21.48 2.42
C SER A 217 8.45 22.39 1.72
N VAL A 218 7.57 23.03 2.49
CA VAL A 218 6.60 24.05 2.05
C VAL A 218 7.28 25.16 1.26
N LYS A 219 8.50 25.56 1.65
CA LYS A 219 9.27 26.57 0.92
C LYS A 219 9.63 26.11 -0.48
N THR A 220 10.03 24.84 -0.62
CA THR A 220 10.36 24.23 -1.90
C THR A 220 9.12 24.00 -2.75
N PHE A 221 8.02 23.56 -2.14
CA PHE A 221 6.74 23.33 -2.80
C PHE A 221 6.13 24.64 -3.34
N ARG A 222 6.03 25.69 -2.50
CA ARG A 222 5.49 27.00 -2.92
C ARG A 222 6.32 27.68 -3.99
N ASN A 223 7.65 27.48 -3.96
CA ASN A 223 8.56 28.09 -4.93
C ASN A 223 8.87 27.16 -6.10
N GLN A 224 8.19 26.02 -6.26
CA GLN A 224 8.51 25.01 -7.27
C GLN A 224 8.51 25.61 -8.69
N SER A 225 7.52 26.44 -9.01
CA SER A 225 7.42 27.13 -10.29
C SER A 225 8.57 28.12 -10.52
N GLN A 226 8.97 28.86 -9.49
CA GLN A 226 10.09 29.80 -9.55
C GLN A 226 11.42 29.07 -9.70
N VAL A 227 11.62 27.96 -8.98
CA VAL A 227 12.81 27.11 -9.08
C VAL A 227 12.88 26.45 -10.46
N GLN A 228 11.77 25.96 -11.00
CA GLN A 228 11.70 25.44 -12.37
C GLN A 228 12.02 26.51 -13.42
N GLN A 229 11.45 27.72 -13.30
CA GLN A 229 11.76 28.82 -14.22
C GLN A 229 13.22 29.24 -14.14
N ALA A 230 13.79 29.35 -12.94
CA ALA A 230 15.20 29.67 -12.75
C ALA A 230 16.11 28.58 -13.34
N ALA A 231 15.80 27.31 -13.11
CA ALA A 231 16.54 26.19 -13.70
C ALA A 231 16.44 26.19 -15.23
N GLN A 232 15.25 26.42 -15.78
CA GLN A 232 15.03 26.47 -17.23
C GLN A 232 15.81 27.62 -17.87
N LYS A 233 15.82 28.81 -17.26
CA LYS A 233 16.65 29.95 -17.71
C LYS A 233 18.14 29.62 -17.74
N VAL A 234 18.64 28.84 -16.76
CA VAL A 234 20.04 28.39 -16.76
C VAL A 234 20.31 27.41 -17.90
N VAL A 235 19.41 26.44 -18.12
CA VAL A 235 19.52 25.49 -19.23
C VAL A 235 19.49 26.19 -20.59
N ASP A 236 18.60 27.16 -20.76
CA ASP A 236 18.47 27.92 -22.00
C ASP A 236 19.72 28.78 -22.25
N LYS A 237 20.27 29.41 -21.20
CA LYS A 237 21.53 30.15 -21.28
C LYS A 237 22.70 29.25 -21.69
N VAL A 238 22.83 28.06 -21.09
CA VAL A 238 23.87 27.08 -21.46
C VAL A 238 23.67 26.59 -22.89
N ARG A 239 22.42 26.38 -23.31
CA ARG A 239 22.08 25.97 -24.69
C ARG A 239 22.44 27.06 -25.70
N ASP A 240 22.23 28.31 -25.36
CA ASP A 240 22.60 29.46 -26.20
C ASP A 240 24.11 29.67 -26.24
N ASP A 241 24.80 29.52 -25.11
CA ASP A 241 26.27 29.56 -25.05
C ASP A 241 26.90 28.42 -25.88
N LEU A 242 26.31 27.23 -25.87
CA LEU A 242 26.74 26.10 -26.71
C LEU A 242 26.46 26.31 -28.20
N LYS A 243 25.40 27.04 -28.56
CA LYS A 243 25.10 27.42 -29.95
C LYS A 243 26.03 28.53 -30.44
N ASN A 244 26.26 29.55 -29.60
CA ASN A 244 27.10 30.70 -29.92
C ASN A 244 28.60 30.36 -29.88
N GLY A 245 29.00 29.44 -29.01
CA GLY A 245 30.37 28.92 -28.93
C GLY A 245 30.83 28.08 -30.13
N ARG A 246 29.91 27.64 -31.00
CA ARG A 246 30.27 26.98 -32.28
C ARG A 246 30.73 27.96 -33.36
N SER A 247 30.49 29.26 -33.19
CA SER A 247 30.81 30.30 -34.19
C SER A 247 32.20 30.92 -34.01
N GLN A 248 32.89 30.65 -32.90
CA GLN A 248 34.30 30.99 -32.72
C GLN A 248 35.14 29.72 -32.72
N LYS A 249 35.49 29.23 -33.93
CA LYS A 249 36.69 28.37 -34.04
C LYS A 249 37.88 29.28 -33.74
N PRO A 250 38.66 29.05 -32.66
CA PRO A 250 39.92 29.76 -32.52
C PRO A 250 40.80 29.37 -33.72
N ASN A 251 41.31 30.38 -34.43
CA ASN A 251 42.32 30.17 -35.46
C ASN A 251 43.48 29.40 -34.82
N PRO A 252 43.79 28.17 -35.26
CA PRO A 252 44.76 27.33 -34.54
C PRO A 252 46.14 27.95 -34.69
N ASP A 253 46.58 28.60 -33.61
CA ASP A 253 47.90 29.18 -33.50
C ASP A 253 48.98 28.09 -33.74
N PRO A 254 49.92 28.27 -34.70
CA PRO A 254 50.86 27.21 -35.14
C PRO A 254 51.72 26.62 -34.02
N CYS A 255 51.79 27.30 -32.87
CA CYS A 255 52.60 26.95 -31.71
C CYS A 255 52.23 25.61 -31.07
N TRP A 256 50.95 25.23 -31.06
CA TRP A 256 50.49 23.98 -30.44
C TRP A 256 50.97 22.73 -31.17
N ARG A 257 51.07 22.79 -32.51
CA ARG A 257 51.62 21.69 -33.32
C ARG A 257 53.11 21.47 -33.03
N ARG A 258 53.85 22.54 -32.71
CA ARG A 258 55.27 22.47 -32.32
C ARG A 258 55.43 21.82 -30.95
N LEU A 259 54.59 22.20 -29.99
CA LEU A 259 54.57 21.65 -28.63
C LEU A 259 54.22 20.16 -28.60
N ILE A 260 53.25 19.73 -29.42
CA ILE A 260 52.89 18.32 -29.53
C ILE A 260 54.04 17.49 -30.13
N ARG A 261 54.69 17.99 -31.19
CA ARG A 261 55.86 17.31 -31.79
C ARG A 261 57.02 17.19 -30.80
N GLN A 262 57.33 18.25 -30.05
CA GLN A 262 58.36 18.22 -29.00
C GLN A 262 58.03 17.20 -27.91
N ARG A 263 56.78 17.17 -27.43
CA ARG A 263 56.36 16.19 -26.41
C ARG A 263 56.44 14.76 -26.91
N ILE A 264 56.05 14.50 -28.15
CA ILE A 264 56.17 13.17 -28.76
C ILE A 264 57.66 12.77 -28.83
N GLN A 265 58.54 13.64 -29.31
CA GLN A 265 60.00 13.37 -29.36
C GLN A 265 60.60 13.04 -27.99
N ILE A 266 60.23 13.79 -26.95
CA ILE A 266 60.71 13.57 -25.58
C ILE A 266 60.26 12.20 -25.06
N VAL A 267 59.00 11.82 -25.31
CA VAL A 267 58.47 10.52 -24.89
C VAL A 267 59.16 9.38 -25.66
N THR A 268 59.39 9.53 -26.96
CA THR A 268 60.09 8.52 -27.76
C THR A 268 61.56 8.35 -27.34
N GLN A 269 62.26 9.44 -26.97
CA GLN A 269 63.63 9.36 -26.45
C GLN A 269 63.69 8.65 -25.10
N LYS A 270 62.78 8.95 -24.18
CA LYS A 270 62.70 8.27 -22.88
C LYS A 270 62.45 6.76 -23.02
N TYR A 271 61.59 6.38 -23.96
CA TYR A 271 61.27 4.98 -24.21
C TYR A 271 62.46 4.20 -24.77
N LYS A 272 63.24 4.81 -25.68
CA LYS A 272 64.49 4.21 -26.20
C LYS A 272 65.55 4.06 -25.11
N GLN A 273 65.73 5.05 -24.24
CA GLN A 273 66.67 4.96 -23.11
C GLN A 273 66.29 3.87 -22.10
N GLN A 274 65.00 3.58 -21.91
CA GLN A 274 64.55 2.49 -21.04
C GLN A 274 64.72 1.10 -21.65
N GLN A 275 64.75 0.97 -22.98
CA GLN A 275 64.96 -0.32 -23.67
C GLN A 275 66.44 -0.69 -23.84
N GLU A 276 67.37 0.25 -23.60
CA GLU A 276 68.83 0.02 -23.70
C GLU A 276 69.51 -0.19 -22.33
N LEU A 277 68.76 -0.52 -21.27
CA LEU A 277 69.34 -1.05 -20.02
C LEU A 277 69.67 -2.54 -20.21
N PRO A 278 70.96 -2.95 -20.21
CA PRO A 278 71.33 -4.33 -20.49
C PRO A 278 70.92 -5.28 -19.36
N LEU A 279 70.34 -6.42 -19.76
CA LEU A 279 70.18 -7.68 -19.02
C LEU A 279 71.55 -8.26 -18.60
N ALA A 280 72.30 -7.53 -17.78
CA ALA A 280 73.58 -7.95 -17.23
C ALA A 280 73.53 -7.83 -15.71
N LEU A 281 72.78 -8.75 -15.07
CA LEU A 281 72.99 -9.25 -13.71
C LEU A 281 72.06 -10.46 -13.46
N ILE A 282 72.14 -11.46 -14.35
CA ILE A 282 71.85 -12.85 -14.03
C ILE A 282 73.06 -13.64 -14.53
N LYS A 283 74.07 -13.75 -13.66
CA LYS A 283 75.15 -14.74 -13.68
C LYS A 283 76.13 -14.42 -12.55
N THR A 284 75.83 -14.91 -11.35
CA THR A 284 76.67 -15.79 -10.53
C THR A 284 75.97 -16.05 -9.21
#